data_AF-A0A6M0GEA9-F1
#
_entry.id   AF-A0A6M0GEA9-F1
#
_cell.length_a   1.000
_cell.length_b   1.000
_cell.length_c   1.000
_cell.angle_alpha   90.00
_cell.angle_beta   90.00
_cell.angle_gamma   90.00
#
_symmetry.space_group_name_H-M   'P 1'
#
loop_
_entity.id
_entity.type
_entity.pdbx_description
1 polymer ?
#
loop_
_entity_poly.entity_id
_entity_poly.type
_entity_poly.pdbx_seq_one_letter_code
_entity_poly.pdbx_strand_id
1 'polypeptide(L)' 'ALLQAQALSIDDRIWLVQALWDSISAELEQLKLIEAQQQELSRRIADHQINPQSVVSWEDIKAQALSRAGIQQ' A
#
# COMPACT_ATOMS: atom_id res chain seq x y z
N ALA A 1 12.92 -15.19 13.72
CA ALA A 1 11.61 -14.76 13.18
C ALA A 1 11.33 -15.38 11.81
N LEU A 2 11.95 -14.92 10.71
CA LEU A 2 11.65 -15.42 9.36
C LEU A 2 11.95 -16.92 9.14
N LEU A 3 12.98 -17.47 9.79
CA LEU A 3 13.28 -18.91 9.75
C LEU A 3 12.23 -19.75 10.50
N GLN A 4 11.60 -19.18 11.53
CA GLN A 4 10.55 -19.86 12.31
C GLN A 4 9.22 -19.84 11.56
N ALA A 5 8.89 -18.72 10.91
CA ALA A 5 7.70 -18.63 10.05
C ALA A 5 7.77 -19.61 8.88
N GLN A 6 8.95 -19.87 8.32
CA GLN A 6 9.11 -20.83 7.21
C GLN A 6 8.90 -22.29 7.62
N ALA A 7 9.02 -22.61 8.92
CA ALA A 7 8.75 -23.95 9.43
C ALA A 7 7.26 -24.25 9.65
N LEU A 8 6.39 -23.23 9.52
CA LEU A 8 4.94 -23.36 9.63
C LEU A 8 4.33 -23.91 8.34
N SER A 9 3.14 -24.49 8.46
CA SER A 9 2.32 -24.86 7.30
C SER A 9 1.97 -23.62 6.46
N ILE A 10 1.54 -23.81 5.20
CA ILE A 10 1.10 -22.68 4.37
C ILE A 10 -0.05 -21.91 5.04
N ASP A 11 -1.02 -22.62 5.60
CA ASP A 11 -2.20 -22.01 6.23
C ASP A 11 -1.81 -21.19 7.46
N ASP A 12 -0.91 -21.72 8.30
CA ASP A 12 -0.40 -21.01 9.47
C ASP A 12 0.44 -19.79 9.07
N ARG A 13 1.19 -19.86 7.96
CA ARG A 13 1.92 -18.70 7.44
C ARG A 13 0.97 -17.61 6.94
N ILE A 14 -0.10 -17.98 6.24
CA ILE A 14 -1.11 -17.02 5.77
C ILE A 14 -1.79 -16.36 6.97
N TRP A 15 -2.18 -17.15 7.97
CA TRP A 15 -2.77 -16.63 9.20
C TRP A 15 -1.82 -15.69 9.93
N LEU A 16 -0.55 -16.07 10.07
CA LEU A 16 0.46 -15.23 10.72
C LEU A 16 0.69 -13.91 9.96
N VAL A 17 0.73 -13.94 8.63
CA VAL A 17 0.84 -12.72 7.81
C VAL A 17 -0.35 -11.81 8.05
N GLN A 18 -1.58 -12.35 8.07
CA GLN A 18 -2.76 -11.55 8.36
C GLN A 18 -2.72 -10.96 9.77
N ALA A 19 -2.41 -11.76 10.79
CA ALA A 19 -2.36 -11.30 12.18
C ALA A 19 -1.29 -10.21 12.39
N LEU A 20 -0.13 -10.34 11.75
CA LEU A 20 0.90 -9.30 11.76
C LEU A 20 0.43 -8.03 11.04
N TRP A 21 -0.25 -8.18 9.91
CA TRP A 21 -0.79 -7.05 9.15
C TRP A 21 -1.85 -6.28 9.96
N ASP A 22 -2.73 -7.00 10.66
CA ASP A 22 -3.75 -6.41 11.52
C ASP A 22 -3.12 -5.66 12.70
N SER A 23 -2.09 -6.23 13.34
CA SER A 23 -1.35 -5.58 14.43
C SER A 23 -0.69 -4.28 13.98
N ILE A 24 0.02 -4.30 12.85
CA ILE A 24 0.69 -3.11 12.30
C ILE A 24 -0.36 -2.04 11.98
N SER A 25 -1.48 -2.43 11.37
CA SER A 25 -2.56 -1.48 11.03
C SER A 25 -3.13 -0.82 12.29
N ALA A 26 -3.38 -1.58 13.36
CA ALA A 26 -3.87 -1.06 14.62
C ALA A 26 -2.89 -0.10 15.32
N GLU A 27 -1.58 -0.33 15.20
CA GLU A 27 -0.55 0.59 15.69
C GLU A 27 -0.53 1.90 14.88
N LEU A 28 -0.67 1.81 13.55
CA LEU A 28 -0.69 2.98 12.67
C LEU A 28 -1.91 3.88 12.89
N GLU A 29 -3.07 3.32 13.25
CA GLU A 29 -4.26 4.12 13.59
C GLU A 29 -4.04 5.06 14.79
N GLN A 30 -3.06 4.76 15.64
CA GLN A 30 -2.68 5.62 16.76
C GLN A 30 -1.81 6.80 16.33
N LEU A 31 -1.19 6.72 15.14
CA LEU A 31 -0.38 7.79 14.58
C LEU A 31 -1.28 8.84 13.94
N LYS A 32 -1.36 10.01 14.57
CA LYS A 32 -2.02 11.17 13.98
C LYS A 32 -1.19 11.70 12.82
N LEU A 33 -1.84 11.90 11.68
CA LEU A 33 -1.27 12.66 10.56
C LEU A 33 -0.89 14.06 11.03
N ILE A 34 0.28 14.55 10.60
CA ILE A 34 0.63 15.96 10.80
C ILE A 34 -0.26 16.85 9.92
N GLU A 35 -0.40 18.12 10.30
CA GLU A 35 -1.26 19.06 9.59
C GLU A 35 -0.97 19.13 8.08
N ALA A 36 0.31 19.17 7.70
CA ALA A 36 0.72 19.21 6.29
C ALA A 36 0.25 17.97 5.50
N GLN A 37 0.21 16.79 6.14
CA GLN A 37 -0.29 15.57 5.50
C GLN A 37 -1.83 15.61 5.35
N GLN A 38 -2.54 16.09 6.38
CA GLN A 38 -3.99 16.25 6.32
C GLN A 38 -4.40 17.22 5.22
N GLN A 39 -3.73 18.38 5.14
CA GLN A 39 -3.97 19.38 4.09
C GLN A 39 -3.73 18.79 2.69
N GLU A 40 -2.64 18.05 2.49
CA GLU A 40 -2.35 17.44 1.19
C GLU A 40 -3.38 16.36 0.80
N LEU A 41 -3.84 15.54 1.76
CA LEU A 41 -4.90 14.57 1.50
C LEU A 41 -6.22 15.26 1.14
N SER A 42 -6.63 16.28 1.90
CA SER A 42 -7.84 17.05 1.60
C SER A 42 -7.77 17.69 0.21
N ARG A 43 -6.61 18.25 -0.17
CA ARG A 43 -6.39 18.81 -1.51
C ARG A 43 -6.56 17.75 -2.60
N ARG A 44 -5.91 16.58 -2.47
CA ARG A 44 -6.00 15.49 -3.45
C ARG A 44 -7.41 14.92 -3.60
N ILE A 45 -8.14 14.80 -2.49
CA ILE A 45 -9.53 14.33 -2.50
C ILE A 45 -10.41 15.32 -3.25
N ALA A 46 -10.30 16.61 -2.98
CA ALA A 46 -11.04 17.64 -3.68
C ALA A 46 -10.71 17.67 -5.19
N ASP A 47 -9.42 17.60 -5.54
CA ASP A 47 -8.98 17.54 -6.93
C ASP A 47 -9.57 16.33 -7.68
N HIS A 48 -9.59 15.15 -7.05
CA HIS A 48 -10.15 13.94 -7.65
C HIS A 48 -11.68 14.02 -7.79
N GLN A 49 -12.38 14.63 -6.84
CA GLN A 49 -13.82 14.86 -6.94
C GLN A 49 -14.18 15.78 -8.12
N ILE A 50 -13.36 16.81 -8.37
CA ILE A 50 -13.52 17.73 -9.50
C ILE A 50 -13.16 17.04 -10.82
N ASN A 51 -12.11 16.21 -10.83
CA ASN A 51 -11.61 15.54 -12.02
C ASN A 51 -11.39 14.04 -11.81
N PRO A 52 -12.48 13.23 -11.79
CA PRO A 52 -12.39 11.80 -11.49
C PRO A 52 -11.67 11.00 -12.57
N GLN A 53 -11.57 11.54 -13.80
CA GLN A 53 -10.87 10.92 -14.92
C GLN A 53 -9.39 11.29 -14.99
N SER A 54 -8.89 12.14 -14.07
CA SER A 54 -7.46 12.43 -13.91
C SER A 54 -6.73 11.27 -13.22
N VAL A 55 -6.78 10.12 -13.85
CA VAL A 55 -6.18 8.86 -13.38
C VAL A 55 -5.31 8.27 -14.49
N VAL A 56 -4.33 7.46 -14.10
CA VAL A 56 -3.54 6.64 -15.02
C VAL A 56 -4.02 5.20 -14.87
N SER A 57 -4.18 4.49 -15.98
CA SER A 57 -4.58 3.08 -15.92
C SER A 57 -3.52 2.25 -15.20
N TRP A 58 -3.94 1.15 -14.57
CA TRP A 58 -2.99 0.23 -13.94
C TRP A 58 -1.99 -0.34 -14.94
N GLU A 59 -2.45 -0.65 -16.15
CA GLU A 59 -1.61 -1.17 -17.23
C GLU A 59 -0.50 -0.17 -17.60
N ASP A 60 -0.85 1.11 -17.78
CA ASP A 60 0.09 2.16 -18.15
C ASP A 60 1.12 2.42 -17.05
N ILE A 61 0.68 2.56 -15.79
CA ILE A 61 1.61 2.87 -14.70
C ILE A 61 2.52 1.68 -14.39
N LYS A 62 2.01 0.45 -14.53
CA LYS A 62 2.81 -0.77 -14.37
C LYS A 62 3.86 -0.89 -15.48
N ALA A 63 3.49 -0.65 -16.74
CA ALA A 63 4.43 -0.66 -17.86
C ALA A 63 5.55 0.37 -17.66
N GLN A 64 5.19 1.59 -17.23
CA GLN A 64 6.17 2.64 -16.91
C GLN A 64 7.09 2.24 -15.75
N ALA A 65 6.54 1.66 -14.68
CA ALA A 65 7.32 1.24 -13.51
C ALA A 65 8.32 0.13 -13.86
N LEU A 66 7.90 -0.87 -14.63
CA LEU A 66 8.77 -1.97 -15.07
C LEU A 66 9.87 -1.49 -16.00
N SER A 67 9.55 -0.59 -16.94
CA SER A 67 10.54 0.06 -17.81
C SER A 67 11.61 0.80 -16.99
N ARG A 68 11.20 1.56 -15.96
CA ARG A 68 12.14 2.24 -15.04
C ARG A 68 12.99 1.26 -14.23
N ALA A 69 12.43 0.11 -13.87
CA ALA A 69 13.13 -0.95 -13.15
C ALA A 69 14.08 -1.78 -14.05
N GLY A 70 14.11 -1.53 -15.36
CA GLY A 70 14.90 -2.31 -16.31
C GLY A 70 14.35 -3.72 -16.55
N ILE A 71 13.10 -3.98 -16.15
CA ILE A 71 12.43 -5.26 -16.33
C ILE A 71 11.64 -5.18 -17.63
N GLN A 72 12.17 -5.80 -18.69
CA GLN A 72 11.41 -6.00 -19.92
C GLN A 72 10.40 -7.13 -19.69
N GLN A 73 9.14 -6.90 -20.07
CA GLN A 73 8.12 -7.96 -20.17
C GLN A 73 8.32 -8.74 -21.47
#